data_AF-A0A931Y5U3-F1
#
_entry.id   AF-A0A931Y5U3-F1
#
_cell.length_a   1.000
_cell.length_b   1.000
_cell.length_c   1.000
_cell.angle_alpha   90.00
_cell.angle_beta   90.00
_cell.angle_gamma   90.00
#
_symmetry.space_group_name_H-M   'P 1'
#
loop_
_entity.id
_entity.type
_entity.pdbx_description
1 polymer ?
#
loop_
_entity_poly.entity_id
_entity_poly.type
_entity_poly.pdbx_seq_one_letter_code
_entity_poly.pdbx_strand_id
1 'polypeptide(L)'
;MRFRAFAFVLATSFATTSVTLPVHDAFAQGMDADTKEAKTLFEDGVKLYKAGKYEEARVKFKAAYGLKKRPSIILNLAHAELQTKRPLDAIAHFKEVLALPDAKPDDKDEAKTGLADARKQVGTLVVDAPTGTVVTIDGESRTVPGDSAIEVLPGVHTVVLKHAGKDHVQKVDLAAGQTVEVKPGAVTPPPVPTATATATATATTPPPAPTETAPPAPTETAAPAETAPPPPPPPPTKGDKRGFFEGVHPVTYVAAGVTVLGAIGWIAFYASSQTHYANADRYAEAILRPTCGTPDAAGKPCTSAANKALYRDEGNREIQDGDSQKSLAIVSGVVTGVAAGATVLTYILLRKKETKPAVAFIGAPTLGGGVTFSLVGQF
;
A
#
# COMPACT_ATOMS: atom_id res chain seq x y z
N MET A 1 91.32 -50.24 27.99
CA MET A 1 90.04 -49.96 28.68
C MET A 1 90.15 -48.67 29.47
N ARG A 2 89.20 -47.73 29.29
CA ARG A 2 88.68 -46.75 30.28
C ARG A 2 87.81 -45.72 29.54
N PHE A 3 86.49 -45.90 29.57
CA PHE A 3 85.55 -44.86 29.10
C PHE A 3 85.62 -43.65 30.02
N ARG A 4 85.49 -42.45 29.45
CA ARG A 4 85.12 -41.22 30.17
C ARG A 4 83.95 -40.58 29.44
N ALA A 5 82.91 -40.21 30.19
CA ALA A 5 81.69 -39.65 29.63
C ALA A 5 81.89 -38.20 29.18
N PHE A 6 81.21 -37.83 28.09
CA PHE A 6 80.93 -36.44 27.74
C PHE A 6 79.45 -36.18 27.98
N ALA A 7 79.13 -35.29 28.92
CA ALA A 7 77.78 -34.81 29.15
C ALA A 7 77.51 -33.62 28.22
N PHE A 8 76.53 -33.74 27.34
CA PHE A 8 76.11 -32.66 26.45
C PHE A 8 75.05 -31.80 27.16
N VAL A 9 75.44 -30.59 27.59
CA VAL A 9 74.50 -29.62 28.17
C VAL A 9 74.01 -28.72 27.05
N LEU A 10 72.74 -28.88 26.65
CA LEU A 10 72.13 -28.12 25.57
C LEU A 10 71.50 -26.82 26.12
N ALA A 11 72.14 -25.68 25.88
CA ALA A 11 71.63 -24.38 26.31
C ALA A 11 70.59 -23.83 25.31
N THR A 12 69.31 -23.89 25.67
CA THR A 12 68.21 -23.37 24.85
C THR A 12 67.96 -21.88 25.10
N SER A 13 68.26 -21.04 24.10
CA SER A 13 67.94 -19.60 24.15
C SER A 13 66.46 -19.37 23.81
N PHE A 14 65.69 -18.82 24.76
CA PHE A 14 64.32 -18.38 24.52
C PHE A 14 64.30 -17.04 23.78
N ALA A 15 64.11 -17.07 22.46
CA ALA A 15 63.86 -15.88 21.66
C ALA A 15 62.37 -15.50 21.75
N THR A 16 62.03 -14.50 22.56
CA THR A 16 60.66 -13.99 22.69
C THR A 16 60.27 -13.17 21.48
N THR A 17 59.63 -13.80 20.49
CA THR A 17 59.05 -13.11 19.33
C THR A 17 57.71 -12.46 19.70
N SER A 18 57.72 -11.14 19.90
CA SER A 18 56.51 -10.36 20.13
C SER A 18 55.65 -10.29 18.85
N VAL A 19 54.63 -11.16 18.77
CA VAL A 19 53.65 -11.14 17.67
C VAL A 19 52.76 -9.90 17.78
N THR A 20 53.10 -8.84 17.07
CA THR A 20 52.24 -7.66 16.90
C THR A 20 51.17 -7.94 15.84
N LEU A 21 49.92 -8.16 16.29
CA LEU A 21 48.77 -8.33 15.40
C LEU A 21 48.33 -6.96 14.82
N PRO A 22 48.23 -6.80 13.48
CA PRO A 22 47.72 -5.58 12.87
C PRO A 22 46.19 -5.54 12.92
N VAL A 23 45.64 -4.91 13.96
CA VAL A 23 44.17 -4.83 14.18
C VAL A 23 43.51 -3.63 13.45
N HIS A 24 44.30 -2.75 12.81
CA HIS A 24 43.84 -1.41 12.42
C HIS A 24 43.32 -1.24 10.97
N ASP A 25 43.71 -2.09 10.01
CA ASP A 25 43.37 -1.88 8.59
C ASP A 25 41.91 -2.22 8.21
N ALA A 26 41.23 -3.08 8.98
CA ALA A 26 39.91 -3.60 8.63
C ALA A 26 38.81 -2.53 8.54
N PHE A 27 38.87 -1.49 9.38
CA PHE A 27 37.87 -0.41 9.39
C PHE A 27 38.04 0.55 8.20
N ALA A 28 39.28 0.87 7.81
CA ALA A 28 39.55 1.77 6.69
C ALA A 28 39.01 1.20 5.36
N GLN A 29 39.29 -0.07 5.08
CA GLN A 29 38.82 -0.72 3.86
C GLN A 29 37.28 -0.81 3.76
N GLY A 30 36.60 -0.98 4.91
CA GLY A 30 35.13 -0.95 4.96
C GLY A 30 34.54 0.42 4.63
N MET A 31 35.11 1.50 5.17
CA MET A 31 34.64 2.87 4.91
C MET A 31 34.75 3.25 3.42
N ASP A 32 35.82 2.82 2.74
CA ASP A 32 36.02 3.02 1.31
C ASP A 32 35.10 2.17 0.45
N ALA A 33 34.89 0.89 0.81
CA ALA A 33 33.96 0.01 0.11
C ALA A 33 32.53 0.55 0.13
N ASP A 34 32.04 0.99 1.30
CA ASP A 34 30.70 1.53 1.46
C ASP A 34 30.52 2.89 0.74
N THR A 35 31.61 3.66 0.60
CA THR A 35 31.59 4.92 -0.17
C THR A 35 31.49 4.65 -1.68
N LYS A 36 32.14 3.59 -2.16
CA LYS A 36 32.05 3.14 -3.57
C LYS A 36 30.68 2.55 -3.88
N GLU A 37 30.16 1.65 -3.04
CA GLU A 37 28.86 1.01 -3.27
C GLU A 37 27.68 1.99 -3.17
N ALA A 38 27.70 2.93 -2.20
CA ALA A 38 26.70 3.99 -2.12
C ALA A 38 26.69 4.88 -3.37
N LYS A 39 27.86 5.14 -3.97
CA LYS A 39 27.97 5.87 -5.24
C LYS A 39 27.34 5.07 -6.39
N THR A 40 27.66 3.78 -6.53
CA THR A 40 27.08 2.90 -7.57
C THR A 40 25.55 2.87 -7.47
N LEU A 41 25.03 2.61 -6.27
CA LEU A 41 23.58 2.57 -6.01
C LEU A 41 22.90 3.92 -6.32
N PHE A 42 23.52 5.04 -5.96
CA PHE A 42 22.99 6.37 -6.32
C PHE A 42 23.00 6.61 -7.83
N GLU A 43 24.10 6.30 -8.53
CA GLU A 43 24.17 6.47 -9.99
C GLU A 43 23.17 5.58 -10.74
N ASP A 44 22.94 4.34 -10.28
CA ASP A 44 21.91 3.46 -10.84
C ASP A 44 20.49 3.96 -10.52
N GLY A 45 20.24 4.44 -9.30
CA GLY A 45 18.97 5.10 -8.94
C GLY A 45 18.67 6.30 -9.84
N VAL A 46 19.66 7.15 -10.14
CA VAL A 46 19.50 8.29 -11.06
C VAL A 46 19.20 7.85 -12.50
N LYS A 47 19.79 6.75 -12.98
CA LYS A 47 19.46 6.18 -14.31
C LYS A 47 18.01 5.71 -14.35
N LEU A 48 17.57 4.98 -13.32
CA LEU A 48 16.21 4.46 -13.19
C LEU A 48 15.18 5.60 -13.09
N TYR A 49 15.42 6.60 -12.23
CA TYR A 49 14.53 7.74 -12.08
C TYR A 49 14.31 8.49 -13.41
N LYS A 50 15.38 8.71 -14.18
CA LYS A 50 15.33 9.32 -15.52
C LYS A 50 14.61 8.47 -16.56
N ALA A 51 14.51 7.15 -16.35
CA ALA A 51 13.73 6.24 -17.18
C ALA A 51 12.26 6.10 -16.74
N GLY A 52 11.80 6.88 -15.75
CA GLY A 52 10.45 6.74 -15.16
C GLY A 52 10.30 5.52 -14.23
N LYS A 53 11.40 4.82 -13.96
CA LYS A 53 11.49 3.61 -13.13
C LYS A 53 11.60 3.97 -11.65
N TYR A 54 10.53 4.55 -11.11
CA TYR A 54 10.54 5.23 -9.81
C TYR A 54 10.52 4.29 -8.57
N GLU A 55 9.92 3.10 -8.65
CA GLU A 55 9.99 2.10 -7.56
C GLU A 55 11.42 1.60 -7.41
N GLU A 56 11.99 1.26 -8.55
CA GLU A 56 13.32 0.71 -8.72
C GLU A 56 14.38 1.75 -8.29
N ALA A 57 14.17 3.02 -8.66
CA ALA A 57 14.96 4.14 -8.19
C ALA A 57 14.86 4.32 -6.66
N ARG A 58 13.65 4.26 -6.07
CA ARG A 58 13.47 4.39 -4.60
C ARG A 58 14.31 3.36 -3.87
N VAL A 59 14.22 2.08 -4.23
CA VAL A 59 14.97 1.01 -3.55
C VAL A 59 16.49 1.23 -3.67
N LYS A 60 16.98 1.69 -4.83
CA LYS A 60 18.40 2.05 -4.99
C LYS A 60 18.82 3.24 -4.14
N PHE A 61 18.02 4.30 -4.09
CA PHE A 61 18.31 5.46 -3.23
C PHE A 61 18.22 5.11 -1.74
N LYS A 62 17.30 4.23 -1.32
CA LYS A 62 17.18 3.75 0.07
C LYS A 62 18.40 2.95 0.51
N ALA A 63 18.90 2.06 -0.35
CA ALA A 63 20.14 1.33 -0.11
C ALA A 63 21.36 2.27 -0.06
N ALA A 64 21.44 3.25 -0.97
CA ALA A 64 22.52 4.26 -0.96
C ALA A 64 22.49 5.15 0.30
N TYR A 65 21.30 5.58 0.72
CA TYR A 65 21.06 6.42 1.91
C TYR A 65 21.54 5.74 3.19
N GLY A 66 21.21 4.45 3.36
CA GLY A 66 21.64 3.68 4.52
C GLY A 66 23.16 3.49 4.61
N LEU A 67 23.85 3.42 3.47
CA LEU A 67 25.32 3.37 3.44
C LEU A 67 25.96 4.75 3.64
N LYS A 68 25.38 5.82 3.06
CA LYS A 68 25.87 7.21 3.16
C LYS A 68 24.69 8.20 3.16
N LYS A 69 24.39 8.76 4.33
CA LYS A 69 23.48 9.91 4.47
C LYS A 69 24.13 11.17 3.88
N ARG A 70 23.76 11.52 2.64
CA ARG A 70 24.17 12.77 1.97
C ARG A 70 22.94 13.50 1.42
N PRO A 71 22.92 14.85 1.43
CA PRO A 71 21.78 15.65 0.97
C PRO A 71 21.23 15.20 -0.39
N SER A 72 22.10 15.04 -1.40
CA SER A 72 21.70 14.62 -2.75
C SER A 72 21.06 13.22 -2.82
N ILE A 73 21.47 12.30 -1.95
CA ILE A 73 20.91 10.94 -1.90
C ILE A 73 19.53 10.97 -1.24
N ILE A 74 19.38 11.73 -0.15
CA ILE A 74 18.13 11.87 0.59
C ILE A 74 17.07 12.62 -0.23
N LEU A 75 17.46 13.68 -0.96
CA LEU A 75 16.58 14.38 -1.92
C LEU A 75 16.04 13.42 -2.99
N ASN A 76 16.92 12.66 -3.63
CA ASN A 76 16.52 11.73 -4.69
C ASN A 76 15.64 10.58 -4.14
N LEU A 77 15.89 10.12 -2.91
CA LEU A 77 15.01 9.18 -2.19
C LEU A 77 13.61 9.77 -1.98
N ALA A 78 13.52 10.96 -1.39
CA ALA A 78 12.26 11.65 -1.12
C ALA A 78 11.46 11.94 -2.41
N HIS A 79 12.14 12.36 -3.48
CA HIS A 79 11.53 12.56 -4.79
C HIS A 79 11.08 11.25 -5.46
N ALA A 80 11.70 10.11 -5.16
CA ALA A 80 11.21 8.79 -5.60
C ALA A 80 10.01 8.31 -4.75
N GLU A 81 10.02 8.57 -3.45
CA GLU A 81 8.89 8.32 -2.53
C GLU A 81 7.63 9.09 -2.94
N LEU A 82 7.75 10.34 -3.39
CA LEU A 82 6.62 11.09 -3.96
C LEU A 82 6.03 10.47 -5.24
N GLN A 83 6.88 10.05 -6.17
CA GLN A 83 6.40 9.40 -7.40
C GLN A 83 5.78 8.02 -7.10
N THR A 84 6.22 7.36 -6.04
CA THR A 84 5.77 6.03 -5.61
C THR A 84 4.68 6.06 -4.52
N LYS A 85 4.02 7.21 -4.34
CA LYS A 85 2.87 7.40 -3.43
C LYS A 85 3.16 7.10 -1.96
N ARG A 86 4.37 7.45 -1.51
CA ARG A 86 4.84 7.39 -0.11
C ARG A 86 5.14 8.79 0.44
N PRO A 87 4.12 9.68 0.56
CA PRO A 87 4.37 11.07 0.93
C PRO A 87 4.85 11.26 2.37
N LEU A 88 4.54 10.35 3.30
CA LEU A 88 5.04 10.42 4.67
C LEU A 88 6.55 10.14 4.75
N ASP A 89 7.02 9.10 4.06
CA ASP A 89 8.45 8.77 3.93
C ASP A 89 9.21 9.97 3.33
N ALA A 90 8.67 10.53 2.24
CA ALA A 90 9.24 11.71 1.59
C ALA A 90 9.30 12.94 2.51
N ILE A 91 8.25 13.20 3.32
CA ILE A 91 8.23 14.29 4.31
C ILE A 91 9.35 14.12 5.34
N ALA A 92 9.58 12.89 5.82
CA ALA A 92 10.65 12.60 6.78
C ALA A 92 12.03 12.88 6.17
N HIS A 93 12.29 12.40 4.95
CA HIS A 93 13.55 12.61 4.25
C HIS A 93 13.78 14.08 3.83
N PHE A 94 12.77 14.81 3.36
CA PHE A 94 12.90 16.26 3.12
C PHE A 94 13.20 17.04 4.40
N LYS A 95 12.58 16.69 5.53
CA LYS A 95 12.91 17.29 6.84
C LYS A 95 14.35 16.97 7.28
N GLU A 96 14.86 15.78 6.98
CA GLU A 96 16.27 15.44 7.24
C GLU A 96 17.22 16.34 6.44
N VAL A 97 16.98 16.57 5.14
CA VAL A 97 17.81 17.50 4.32
C VAL A 97 17.81 18.92 4.88
N LEU A 98 16.66 19.40 5.37
CA LEU A 98 16.57 20.74 5.97
C LEU A 98 17.37 20.83 7.29
N ALA A 99 17.38 19.76 8.08
CA ALA A 99 18.11 19.65 9.33
C ALA A 99 19.63 19.44 9.15
N LEU A 100 20.08 18.87 8.02
CA LEU A 100 21.49 18.62 7.76
C LEU A 100 22.32 19.93 7.68
N PRO A 101 23.47 20.04 8.36
CA PRO A 101 24.30 21.24 8.34
C PRO A 101 25.14 21.37 7.04
N ASP A 102 25.38 20.27 6.33
CA ASP A 102 26.18 20.19 5.11
C ASP A 102 25.37 20.33 3.80
N ALA A 103 24.04 20.34 3.90
CA ALA A 103 23.14 20.61 2.77
C ALA A 103 23.24 22.07 2.31
N LYS A 104 23.43 22.27 1.00
CA LYS A 104 23.56 23.58 0.35
C LYS A 104 22.25 24.37 0.39
N PRO A 105 22.29 25.70 0.11
CA PRO A 105 21.08 26.48 -0.11
C PRO A 105 20.13 25.83 -1.13
N ASP A 106 20.65 25.47 -2.30
CA ASP A 106 19.92 24.81 -3.39
C ASP A 106 19.27 23.49 -2.91
N ASP A 107 20.04 22.62 -2.23
CA ASP A 107 19.55 21.35 -1.67
C ASP A 107 18.37 21.59 -0.69
N LYS A 108 18.42 22.69 0.08
CA LYS A 108 17.38 23.06 1.05
C LYS A 108 16.18 23.74 0.40
N ASP A 109 16.33 24.43 -0.71
CA ASP A 109 15.21 25.01 -1.46
C ASP A 109 14.48 23.95 -2.30
N GLU A 110 15.20 22.96 -2.84
CA GLU A 110 14.63 21.72 -3.37
C GLU A 110 13.84 20.98 -2.27
N ALA A 111 14.43 20.79 -1.08
CA ALA A 111 13.76 20.13 0.04
C ALA A 111 12.51 20.88 0.56
N LYS A 112 12.51 22.23 0.61
CA LYS A 112 11.31 23.03 0.93
C LYS A 112 10.19 22.81 -0.09
N THR A 113 10.55 22.77 -1.37
CA THR A 113 9.60 22.60 -2.48
C THR A 113 9.01 21.19 -2.46
N GLY A 114 9.86 20.17 -2.35
CA GLY A 114 9.45 18.77 -2.20
C GLY A 114 8.58 18.53 -0.96
N LEU A 115 8.92 19.14 0.19
CA LEU A 115 8.10 19.09 1.40
C LEU A 115 6.71 19.73 1.20
N ALA A 116 6.62 20.84 0.45
CA ALA A 116 5.34 21.47 0.13
C ALA A 116 4.49 20.62 -0.83
N ASP A 117 5.11 19.97 -1.81
CA ASP A 117 4.42 19.04 -2.73
C ASP A 117 4.02 17.71 -2.07
N ALA A 118 4.81 17.25 -1.10
CA ALA A 118 4.46 16.11 -0.26
C ALA A 118 3.23 16.41 0.61
N ARG A 119 3.18 17.60 1.22
CA ARG A 119 2.08 18.06 2.08
C ARG A 119 0.74 18.19 1.35
N LYS A 120 0.74 18.40 0.03
CA LYS A 120 -0.48 18.35 -0.81
C LYS A 120 -1.07 16.94 -0.95
N GLN A 121 -0.37 15.88 -0.51
CA GLN A 121 -0.79 14.48 -0.63
C GLN A 121 -1.10 13.82 0.73
N VAL A 122 -1.12 14.58 1.84
CA VAL A 122 -1.34 14.09 3.22
C VAL A 122 -2.35 14.96 3.97
N GLY A 123 -3.02 14.40 4.97
CA GLY A 123 -3.75 15.15 5.99
C GLY A 123 -2.82 15.62 7.10
N THR A 124 -3.25 16.63 7.87
CA THR A 124 -2.55 17.09 9.09
C THR A 124 -3.50 17.07 10.29
N LEU A 125 -3.14 16.33 11.33
CA LEU A 125 -3.82 16.31 12.62
C LEU A 125 -3.10 17.24 13.59
N VAL A 126 -3.76 18.30 14.05
CA VAL A 126 -3.25 19.18 15.12
C VAL A 126 -3.84 18.70 16.44
N VAL A 127 -2.98 18.22 17.34
CA VAL A 127 -3.43 17.70 18.65
C VAL A 127 -3.18 18.74 19.74
N ASP A 128 -4.17 19.61 19.94
CA ASP A 128 -4.29 20.47 21.12
C ASP A 128 -4.70 19.59 22.31
N ALA A 129 -3.70 19.15 23.06
CA ALA A 129 -3.86 18.33 24.25
C ALA A 129 -2.72 18.60 25.25
N PRO A 130 -2.96 18.53 26.58
CA PRO A 130 -1.93 18.88 27.55
C PRO A 130 -0.71 17.95 27.50
N THR A 131 0.46 18.49 27.87
CA THR A 131 1.72 17.75 27.96
C THR A 131 1.59 16.46 28.79
N GLY A 132 2.08 15.34 28.25
CA GLY A 132 1.94 14.02 28.87
C GLY A 132 0.73 13.21 28.37
N THR A 133 -0.07 13.75 27.44
CA THR A 133 -1.06 12.97 26.68
C THR A 133 -0.34 11.98 25.75
N VAL A 134 -0.73 10.71 25.76
CA VAL A 134 -0.28 9.74 24.75
C VAL A 134 -1.27 9.75 23.60
N VAL A 135 -0.79 9.95 22.38
CA VAL A 135 -1.58 9.94 21.15
C VAL A 135 -1.36 8.60 20.45
N THR A 136 -2.45 7.88 20.16
CA THR A 136 -2.41 6.67 19.33
C THR A 136 -3.23 6.91 18.08
N ILE A 137 -2.66 6.68 16.89
CA ILE A 137 -3.34 6.82 15.59
C ILE A 137 -3.35 5.45 14.93
N ASP A 138 -4.54 4.90 14.67
CA ASP A 138 -4.75 3.58 14.06
C ASP A 138 -4.02 2.41 14.76
N GLY A 139 -3.73 2.57 16.05
CA GLY A 139 -2.99 1.61 16.87
C GLY A 139 -1.50 1.95 17.05
N GLU A 140 -0.91 2.79 16.19
CA GLU A 140 0.47 3.26 16.38
C GLU A 140 0.50 4.37 17.45
N SER A 141 1.23 4.12 18.55
CA SER A 141 1.33 5.08 19.65
C SER A 141 2.54 5.99 19.49
N ARG A 142 2.28 7.30 19.36
CA ARG A 142 3.27 8.37 19.24
C ARG A 142 3.21 9.28 20.47
N THR A 143 4.29 9.30 21.24
CA THR A 143 4.47 10.29 22.31
C THR A 143 4.92 11.61 21.67
N VAL A 144 3.98 12.53 21.51
CA VAL A 144 4.21 13.88 20.98
C VAL A 144 3.96 14.92 22.08
N PRO A 145 4.70 16.05 22.10
CA PRO A 145 4.32 17.20 22.91
C PRO A 145 2.91 17.67 22.57
N GLY A 146 2.26 18.37 23.53
CA GLY A 146 1.05 19.13 23.23
C GLY A 146 1.28 20.10 22.06
N ASP A 147 0.21 20.37 21.31
CA ASP A 147 0.19 21.27 20.14
C ASP A 147 0.98 20.76 18.91
N SER A 148 1.35 19.47 18.90
CA SER A 148 2.06 18.87 17.77
C SER A 148 1.14 18.67 16.55
N ALA A 149 1.58 19.18 15.41
CA ALA A 149 1.01 18.86 14.10
C ALA A 149 1.60 17.53 13.57
N ILE A 150 0.73 16.56 13.30
CA ILE A 150 1.07 15.20 12.87
C ILE A 150 0.59 15.02 11.43
N GLU A 151 1.51 14.82 10.48
CA GLU A 151 1.13 14.43 9.12
C GLU A 151 0.71 12.95 9.07
N VAL A 152 -0.39 12.67 8.37
CA VAL A 152 -0.99 11.33 8.18
C VAL A 152 -1.45 11.18 6.73
N LEU A 153 -1.68 9.95 6.25
CA LEU A 153 -2.26 9.76 4.92
C LEU A 153 -3.69 10.36 4.83
N PRO A 154 -4.25 10.54 3.63
CA PRO A 154 -5.67 10.86 3.50
C PRO A 154 -6.55 9.63 3.78
N GLY A 155 -7.65 9.80 4.51
CA GLY A 155 -8.60 8.73 4.84
C GLY A 155 -9.23 8.86 6.23
N VAL A 156 -9.91 7.80 6.67
CA VAL A 156 -10.56 7.72 7.98
C VAL A 156 -9.61 7.13 9.01
N HIS A 157 -9.11 7.99 9.89
CA HIS A 157 -8.19 7.66 10.98
C HIS A 157 -8.92 7.56 12.31
N THR A 158 -8.50 6.63 13.16
CA THR A 158 -8.97 6.50 14.55
C THR A 158 -7.90 7.03 15.50
N VAL A 159 -8.13 8.23 16.04
CA VAL A 159 -7.25 8.89 17.00
C VAL A 159 -7.72 8.56 18.42
N VAL A 160 -6.81 8.10 19.27
CA VAL A 160 -7.04 7.87 20.70
C VAL A 160 -6.11 8.78 21.50
N LEU A 161 -6.70 9.69 22.28
CA LEU A 161 -5.97 10.54 23.22
C LEU A 161 -6.10 9.92 24.61
N LYS A 162 -4.98 9.48 25.19
CA LYS A 162 -4.93 9.00 26.58
C LYS A 162 -4.41 10.12 27.48
N HIS A 163 -5.29 10.71 28.27
CA HIS A 163 -4.95 11.79 29.21
C HIS A 163 -5.53 11.50 30.60
N ALA A 164 -4.72 11.68 31.66
CA ALA A 164 -5.11 11.47 33.06
C ALA A 164 -5.87 10.16 33.34
N GLY A 165 -5.47 9.07 32.68
CA GLY A 165 -6.10 7.74 32.83
C GLY A 165 -7.44 7.57 32.11
N LYS A 166 -7.83 8.51 31.23
CA LYS A 166 -9.03 8.42 30.39
C LYS A 166 -8.64 8.34 28.91
N ASP A 167 -9.31 7.45 28.20
CA ASP A 167 -9.20 7.30 26.75
C ASP A 167 -10.30 8.13 26.06
N HIS A 168 -9.92 9.02 25.16
CA HIS A 168 -10.85 9.74 24.27
C HIS A 168 -10.62 9.28 22.83
N VAL A 169 -11.61 8.62 22.23
CA VAL A 169 -11.53 8.07 20.87
C VAL A 169 -12.31 8.96 19.92
N GLN A 170 -11.63 9.52 18.91
CA GLN A 170 -12.24 10.31 17.84
C GLN A 170 -11.91 9.68 16.49
N LYS A 171 -12.92 9.48 15.65
CA LYS A 171 -12.72 9.17 14.23
C LYS A 171 -12.64 10.47 13.45
N VAL A 172 -11.63 10.59 12.58
CA VAL A 172 -11.39 11.77 11.76
C VAL A 172 -11.25 11.33 10.32
N ASP A 173 -12.04 11.91 9.42
CA ASP A 173 -11.88 11.77 7.98
C ASP A 173 -11.06 12.96 7.46
N LEU A 174 -9.93 12.68 6.79
CA LEU A 174 -9.00 13.68 6.30
C LEU A 174 -8.81 13.57 4.79
N ALA A 175 -9.21 14.62 4.06
CA ALA A 175 -8.79 14.82 2.69
C ALA A 175 -7.30 15.25 2.61
N ALA A 176 -6.69 15.04 1.45
CA ALA A 176 -5.32 15.51 1.18
C ALA A 176 -5.24 17.04 1.26
N GLY A 177 -4.25 17.58 1.98
CA GLY A 177 -4.11 19.00 2.28
C GLY A 177 -5.03 19.53 3.38
N GLN A 178 -5.95 18.73 3.93
CA GLN A 178 -6.82 19.14 5.03
C GLN A 178 -6.06 19.15 6.35
N THR A 179 -6.27 20.18 7.16
CA THR A 179 -5.89 20.20 8.57
C THR A 179 -7.14 19.99 9.43
N VAL A 180 -7.06 19.09 10.43
CA VAL A 180 -8.12 18.89 11.42
C VAL A 180 -7.52 19.00 12.82
N GLU A 181 -8.20 19.76 13.68
CA GLU A 181 -7.84 19.93 15.08
C GLU A 181 -8.58 18.91 15.95
N VAL A 182 -7.85 18.27 16.88
CA VAL A 182 -8.36 17.18 17.73
C VAL A 182 -8.07 17.52 19.19
N LYS A 183 -9.13 17.83 19.95
CA LYS A 183 -9.05 18.30 21.35
C LYS A 183 -9.68 17.28 22.31
N PRO A 184 -9.07 16.96 23.48
CA PRO A 184 -9.69 16.13 24.50
C PRO A 184 -11.07 16.62 24.93
N GLY A 185 -12.13 15.90 24.51
CA GLY A 185 -13.52 16.23 24.84
C GLY A 185 -14.28 17.01 23.77
N ALA A 186 -13.64 17.42 22.66
CA ALA A 186 -14.35 17.98 21.52
C ALA A 186 -14.99 16.87 20.68
N VAL A 187 -16.22 16.47 21.03
CA VAL A 187 -17.10 15.70 20.13
C VAL A 187 -17.47 16.62 18.96
N THR A 188 -16.55 16.71 18.00
CA THR A 188 -16.73 17.48 16.77
C THR A 188 -17.67 16.65 15.89
N PRO A 189 -18.90 17.11 15.60
CA PRO A 189 -19.75 16.43 14.62
C PRO A 189 -19.04 16.45 13.25
N PRO A 190 -19.35 15.50 12.34
CA PRO A 190 -18.73 15.45 11.03
C PRO A 190 -18.84 16.83 10.33
N PRO A 191 -17.77 17.30 9.65
CA PRO A 191 -17.69 18.67 9.15
C PRO A 191 -18.82 18.91 8.14
N VAL A 192 -19.82 19.69 8.57
CA VAL A 192 -20.95 20.04 7.72
C VAL A 192 -20.42 20.92 6.59
N PRO A 193 -20.53 20.52 5.30
CA PRO A 193 -20.08 21.35 4.21
C PRO A 193 -20.85 22.67 4.25
N THR A 194 -20.15 23.80 4.17
CA THR A 194 -20.75 25.13 4.18
C THR A 194 -21.44 25.40 2.83
N ALA A 195 -22.59 24.76 2.63
CA ALA A 195 -23.41 24.84 1.44
C ALA A 195 -24.70 25.60 1.77
N THR A 196 -24.76 26.87 1.36
CA THR A 196 -25.98 27.68 1.43
C THR A 196 -27.01 27.17 0.43
N ALA A 197 -27.85 26.22 0.85
CA ALA A 197 -28.93 25.66 0.04
C ALA A 197 -30.20 25.45 0.87
N THR A 198 -31.24 26.25 0.59
CA THR A 198 -32.54 26.16 1.25
C THR A 198 -33.42 25.08 0.63
N ALA A 199 -33.73 24.02 1.38
CA ALA A 199 -34.79 23.08 1.04
C ALA A 199 -35.39 22.42 2.31
N THR A 200 -36.72 22.49 2.46
CA THR A 200 -37.45 21.98 3.64
C THR A 200 -38.03 20.59 3.37
N ALA A 201 -37.77 19.61 4.26
CA ALA A 201 -38.60 18.40 4.38
C ALA A 201 -38.51 17.75 5.77
N THR A 202 -39.68 17.71 6.43
CA THR A 202 -40.08 17.11 7.71
C THR A 202 -39.45 15.75 8.11
N ALA A 203 -39.25 15.56 9.42
CA ALA A 203 -38.73 14.33 10.03
C ALA A 203 -39.83 13.36 10.52
N THR A 204 -39.47 12.09 10.77
CA THR A 204 -40.14 11.24 11.77
C THR A 204 -39.23 10.13 12.31
N THR A 205 -39.28 9.92 13.63
CA THR A 205 -38.73 8.77 14.39
C THR A 205 -39.87 8.15 15.20
N PRO A 206 -39.84 6.85 15.58
CA PRO A 206 -39.25 6.49 16.88
C PRO A 206 -38.57 5.07 16.97
N PRO A 207 -37.85 4.76 18.07
CA PRO A 207 -37.15 3.48 18.36
C PRO A 207 -37.81 2.73 19.56
N PRO A 208 -37.20 1.77 20.31
CA PRO A 208 -35.94 1.00 20.16
C PRO A 208 -36.15 -0.56 20.30
N ALA A 209 -35.07 -1.32 20.53
CA ALA A 209 -35.04 -2.79 20.72
C ALA A 209 -35.18 -3.26 22.19
N PRO A 210 -35.11 -4.59 22.44
CA PRO A 210 -34.35 -5.09 23.59
C PRO A 210 -33.29 -6.17 23.26
N THR A 211 -32.42 -6.42 24.23
CA THR A 211 -31.17 -7.19 24.19
C THR A 211 -31.32 -8.61 24.76
N GLU A 212 -30.51 -9.60 24.31
CA GLU A 212 -30.10 -10.70 25.19
C GLU A 212 -28.64 -11.21 24.97
N THR A 213 -27.81 -10.97 25.99
CA THR A 213 -26.76 -11.79 26.66
C THR A 213 -25.88 -12.83 25.92
N ALA A 214 -24.59 -12.91 26.31
CA ALA A 214 -23.53 -13.87 25.91
C ALA A 214 -22.92 -14.56 27.19
N PRO A 215 -21.74 -15.24 27.25
CA PRO A 215 -20.71 -15.70 26.28
C PRO A 215 -20.52 -17.26 26.42
N PRO A 216 -19.35 -17.98 26.43
CA PRO A 216 -17.93 -17.68 26.15
C PRO A 216 -17.17 -18.68 25.21
N ALA A 217 -16.40 -19.65 25.75
CA ALA A 217 -15.27 -20.39 25.12
C ALA A 217 -14.98 -21.72 25.92
N PRO A 218 -14.02 -22.64 25.60
CA PRO A 218 -12.71 -22.43 24.94
C PRO A 218 -12.14 -23.51 23.96
N THR A 219 -10.98 -23.21 23.33
CA THR A 219 -10.03 -24.13 22.63
C THR A 219 -10.54 -24.81 21.33
N GLU A 220 -9.73 -25.30 20.38
CA GLU A 220 -8.26 -25.53 20.29
C GLU A 220 -7.70 -25.30 18.86
N THR A 221 -6.37 -25.39 18.70
CA THR A 221 -5.59 -25.17 17.46
C THR A 221 -5.74 -26.28 16.40
N ALA A 222 -5.93 -25.92 15.14
CA ALA A 222 -5.59 -26.77 13.98
C ALA A 222 -5.15 -25.92 12.76
N ALA A 223 -4.25 -26.46 11.94
CA ALA A 223 -3.69 -25.83 10.74
C ALA A 223 -4.46 -26.26 9.45
N PRO A 224 -4.13 -25.76 8.24
CA PRO A 224 -5.12 -25.61 7.16
C PRO A 224 -5.53 -26.92 6.50
N ALA A 225 -6.84 -27.14 6.40
CA ALA A 225 -7.44 -28.17 5.56
C ALA A 225 -7.74 -27.62 4.16
N GLU A 226 -7.25 -28.32 3.15
CA GLU A 226 -7.56 -28.13 1.74
C GLU A 226 -9.07 -28.20 1.50
N THR A 227 -9.69 -27.08 1.08
CA THR A 227 -11.14 -27.01 0.92
C THR A 227 -11.54 -27.65 -0.40
N ALA A 228 -11.94 -28.93 -0.34
CA ALA A 228 -12.63 -29.60 -1.43
C ALA A 228 -13.82 -28.75 -1.92
N PRO A 229 -14.15 -28.77 -3.23
CA PRO A 229 -15.26 -27.98 -3.78
C PRO A 229 -16.57 -28.36 -3.06
N PRO A 230 -17.44 -27.37 -2.74
CA PRO A 230 -18.66 -27.62 -1.99
C PRO A 230 -19.59 -28.57 -2.76
N PRO A 231 -20.35 -29.43 -2.05
CA PRO A 231 -21.27 -30.35 -2.70
C PRO A 231 -22.32 -29.58 -3.52
N PRO A 232 -22.79 -30.14 -4.65
CA PRO A 232 -23.77 -29.48 -5.51
C PRO A 232 -25.07 -29.21 -4.74
N PRO A 233 -25.72 -28.03 -4.95
CA PRO A 233 -26.91 -27.65 -4.20
C PRO A 233 -28.09 -28.61 -4.48
N PRO A 234 -28.98 -28.82 -3.50
CA PRO A 234 -30.15 -29.68 -3.67
C PRO A 234 -31.09 -29.15 -4.77
N PRO A 235 -31.83 -30.03 -5.48
CA PRO A 235 -32.74 -29.61 -6.54
C PRO A 235 -33.85 -28.72 -6.00
N PRO A 236 -34.22 -27.63 -6.71
CA PRO A 236 -35.16 -26.64 -6.19
C PRO A 236 -36.57 -27.19 -6.05
N THR A 237 -37.15 -27.05 -4.86
CA THR A 237 -38.55 -27.36 -4.58
C THR A 237 -39.49 -26.41 -5.32
N LYS A 238 -40.64 -26.91 -5.78
CA LYS A 238 -41.66 -26.10 -6.46
C LYS A 238 -42.42 -25.23 -5.45
N GLY A 239 -41.99 -23.98 -5.28
CA GLY A 239 -42.71 -22.92 -4.56
C GLY A 239 -42.43 -21.56 -5.19
N ASP A 240 -43.48 -20.76 -5.36
CA ASP A 240 -43.55 -19.38 -5.91
C ASP A 240 -42.36 -18.87 -6.75
N LYS A 241 -42.49 -18.90 -8.08
CA LYS A 241 -41.54 -18.31 -9.02
C LYS A 241 -41.86 -16.84 -9.30
N ARG A 242 -41.28 -15.94 -8.51
CA ARG A 242 -41.00 -14.53 -8.87
C ARG A 242 -39.68 -14.10 -8.24
N GLY A 243 -38.59 -14.60 -8.79
CA GLY A 243 -37.24 -14.33 -8.30
C GLY A 243 -36.69 -12.99 -8.82
N PHE A 244 -35.84 -12.34 -8.02
CA PHE A 244 -35.11 -11.09 -8.38
C PHE A 244 -34.26 -11.18 -9.68
N PHE A 245 -34.09 -12.39 -10.22
CA PHE A 245 -33.23 -12.73 -11.36
C PHE A 245 -33.98 -13.11 -12.64
N GLU A 246 -35.32 -13.13 -12.65
CA GLU A 246 -36.10 -13.42 -13.86
C GLU A 246 -36.11 -12.19 -14.81
N GLY A 247 -35.69 -12.39 -16.07
CA GLY A 247 -35.53 -11.33 -17.07
C GLY A 247 -34.07 -10.96 -17.43
N VAL A 248 -33.10 -11.82 -17.13
CA VAL A 248 -31.68 -11.64 -17.52
C VAL A 248 -31.22 -12.80 -18.42
N HIS A 249 -30.66 -12.47 -19.58
CA HIS A 249 -30.29 -13.44 -20.61
C HIS A 249 -29.05 -14.29 -20.21
N PRO A 250 -28.97 -15.59 -20.55
CA PRO A 250 -27.85 -16.46 -20.13
C PRO A 250 -26.47 -15.93 -20.51
N VAL A 251 -26.34 -15.28 -21.68
CA VAL A 251 -25.07 -14.68 -22.15
C VAL A 251 -24.52 -13.62 -21.19
N THR A 252 -25.38 -12.81 -20.55
CA THR A 252 -24.91 -11.77 -19.62
C THR A 252 -24.38 -12.33 -18.30
N TYR A 253 -24.79 -13.53 -17.89
CA TYR A 253 -24.18 -14.22 -16.74
C TYR A 253 -22.75 -14.70 -17.04
N VAL A 254 -22.51 -15.24 -18.24
CA VAL A 254 -21.16 -15.67 -18.67
C VAL A 254 -20.22 -14.45 -18.78
N ALA A 255 -20.70 -13.36 -19.38
CA ALA A 255 -19.92 -12.13 -19.52
C ALA A 255 -19.61 -11.46 -18.17
N ALA A 256 -20.57 -11.45 -17.24
CA ALA A 256 -20.34 -11.01 -15.86
C ALA A 256 -19.32 -11.89 -15.12
N GLY A 257 -19.41 -13.23 -15.27
CA GLY A 257 -18.46 -14.17 -14.66
C GLY A 257 -17.02 -13.96 -15.13
N VAL A 258 -16.81 -13.77 -16.44
CA VAL A 258 -15.49 -13.44 -17.01
C VAL A 258 -14.96 -12.10 -16.46
N THR A 259 -15.84 -11.10 -16.31
CA THR A 259 -15.48 -9.79 -15.74
C THR A 259 -15.04 -9.90 -14.28
N VAL A 260 -15.73 -10.71 -13.46
CA VAL A 260 -15.37 -10.96 -12.05
C VAL A 260 -14.02 -11.68 -11.93
N LEU A 261 -13.78 -12.72 -12.75
CA LEU A 261 -12.50 -13.44 -12.76
C LEU A 261 -11.33 -12.54 -13.17
N GLY A 262 -11.53 -11.66 -14.17
CA GLY A 262 -10.54 -10.67 -14.56
C GLY A 262 -10.20 -9.69 -13.43
N ALA A 263 -11.22 -9.20 -12.70
CA ALA A 263 -11.02 -8.30 -11.56
C ALA A 263 -10.25 -8.96 -10.40
N ILE A 264 -10.52 -10.24 -10.12
CA ILE A 264 -9.77 -11.02 -9.12
C ILE A 264 -8.30 -11.15 -9.55
N GLY A 265 -8.03 -11.47 -10.81
CA GLY A 265 -6.68 -11.54 -11.37
C GLY A 265 -5.93 -10.20 -11.26
N TRP A 266 -6.58 -9.09 -11.61
CA TRP A 266 -6.02 -7.74 -11.50
C TRP A 266 -5.60 -7.41 -10.05
N ILE A 267 -6.49 -7.66 -9.09
CA ILE A 267 -6.21 -7.41 -7.66
C ILE A 267 -5.07 -8.30 -7.16
N ALA A 268 -5.05 -9.57 -7.55
CA ALA A 268 -4.00 -10.51 -7.15
C ALA A 268 -2.61 -10.10 -7.69
N PHE A 269 -2.52 -9.75 -8.97
CA PHE A 269 -1.26 -9.26 -9.57
C PHE A 269 -0.81 -7.92 -8.96
N TYR A 270 -1.75 -7.00 -8.68
CA TYR A 270 -1.41 -5.74 -8.00
C TYR A 270 -0.88 -5.98 -6.58
N ALA A 271 -1.56 -6.80 -5.77
CA ALA A 271 -1.11 -7.16 -4.43
C ALA A 271 0.25 -7.89 -4.45
N SER A 272 0.46 -8.80 -5.40
CA SER A 272 1.74 -9.48 -5.61
C SER A 272 2.87 -8.49 -5.90
N SER A 273 2.66 -7.51 -6.79
CA SER A 273 3.67 -6.47 -7.06
C SER A 273 4.08 -5.69 -5.80
N GLN A 274 3.11 -5.35 -4.93
CA GLN A 274 3.38 -4.68 -3.66
C GLN A 274 4.20 -5.57 -2.71
N THR A 275 3.97 -6.89 -2.67
CA THR A 275 4.78 -7.81 -1.84
C THR A 275 6.23 -7.92 -2.34
N HIS A 276 6.44 -7.92 -3.65
CA HIS A 276 7.79 -7.92 -4.25
C HIS A 276 8.55 -6.62 -3.96
N TYR A 277 7.91 -5.45 -4.11
CA TYR A 277 8.55 -4.17 -3.75
C TYR A 277 8.84 -4.08 -2.24
N ALA A 278 7.97 -4.63 -1.38
CA ALA A 278 8.21 -4.73 0.07
C ALA A 278 9.36 -5.70 0.43
N ASN A 279 9.57 -6.77 -0.34
CA ASN A 279 10.76 -7.61 -0.22
C ASN A 279 12.03 -6.88 -0.67
N ALA A 280 12.00 -6.17 -1.80
CA ALA A 280 13.11 -5.36 -2.27
C ALA A 280 13.53 -4.28 -1.24
N ASP A 281 12.55 -3.65 -0.57
CA ASP A 281 12.79 -2.75 0.56
C ASP A 281 13.53 -3.45 1.73
N ARG A 282 13.20 -4.71 2.06
CA ARG A 282 13.92 -5.53 3.07
C ARG A 282 15.34 -5.89 2.64
N TYR A 283 15.56 -6.18 1.36
CA TYR A 283 16.91 -6.45 0.83
C TYR A 283 17.80 -5.19 0.88
N ALA A 284 17.24 -4.01 0.58
CA ALA A 284 17.94 -2.72 0.74
C ALA A 284 18.32 -2.44 2.21
N GLU A 285 17.45 -2.77 3.17
CA GLU A 285 17.74 -2.66 4.61
C GLU A 285 18.76 -3.72 5.09
N ALA A 286 18.78 -4.91 4.49
CA ALA A 286 19.70 -5.98 4.86
C ALA A 286 21.16 -5.68 4.47
N ILE A 287 21.41 -4.92 3.40
CA ILE A 287 22.74 -4.41 3.00
C ILE A 287 23.41 -3.57 4.12
N LEU A 288 22.59 -3.04 5.05
CA LEU A 288 23.02 -2.17 6.15
C LEU A 288 23.33 -2.95 7.45
N ARG A 289 23.00 -4.24 7.51
CA ARG A 289 23.13 -5.04 8.74
C ARG A 289 24.57 -5.59 8.88
N PRO A 290 25.13 -5.63 10.10
CA PRO A 290 26.47 -6.18 10.31
C PRO A 290 26.53 -7.70 10.03
N THR A 291 25.42 -8.41 10.25
CA THR A 291 25.27 -9.86 10.04
C THR A 291 24.19 -10.16 9.02
N CYS A 292 24.46 -11.11 8.11
CA CYS A 292 23.51 -11.57 7.10
C CYS A 292 22.46 -12.53 7.69
N GLY A 293 21.28 -12.60 7.05
CA GLY A 293 20.14 -13.39 7.54
C GLY A 293 19.47 -14.32 6.52
N THR A 294 19.91 -14.35 5.26
CA THR A 294 19.40 -15.28 4.24
C THR A 294 20.03 -16.68 4.38
N PRO A 295 19.33 -17.77 3.97
CA PRO A 295 19.81 -19.15 4.13
C PRO A 295 21.18 -19.41 3.46
N ASP A 296 21.33 -18.88 2.25
CA ASP A 296 22.51 -18.90 1.38
C ASP A 296 23.69 -18.02 1.85
N ALA A 297 23.45 -17.08 2.77
CA ALA A 297 24.46 -16.26 3.43
C ALA A 297 24.68 -16.62 4.91
N ALA A 298 24.08 -17.70 5.41
CA ALA A 298 24.15 -18.11 6.80
C ALA A 298 25.61 -18.25 7.29
N GLY A 299 25.95 -17.50 8.34
CA GLY A 299 27.29 -17.49 8.94
C GLY A 299 28.34 -16.59 8.26
N LYS A 300 28.00 -15.86 7.18
CA LYS A 300 28.93 -14.90 6.55
C LYS A 300 28.67 -13.46 7.03
N PRO A 301 29.72 -12.62 7.22
CA PRO A 301 29.54 -11.23 7.60
C PRO A 301 29.06 -10.38 6.40
N CYS A 302 28.05 -9.53 6.61
CA CYS A 302 27.49 -8.68 5.55
C CYS A 302 28.36 -7.46 5.21
N THR A 303 29.52 -7.33 5.85
CA THR A 303 30.55 -6.31 5.58
C THR A 303 31.35 -6.55 4.30
N SER A 304 31.36 -7.77 3.74
CA SER A 304 32.10 -8.03 2.50
C SER A 304 31.35 -7.49 1.27
N ALA A 305 32.08 -6.83 0.36
CA ALA A 305 31.50 -6.26 -0.87
C ALA A 305 30.82 -7.33 -1.76
N ALA A 306 31.33 -8.57 -1.76
CA ALA A 306 30.70 -9.69 -2.45
C ALA A 306 29.32 -10.05 -1.89
N ASN A 307 29.15 -10.03 -0.55
CA ASN A 307 27.84 -10.27 0.06
C ASN A 307 26.88 -9.09 -0.21
N LYS A 308 27.35 -7.84 -0.12
CA LYS A 308 26.51 -6.67 -0.46
C LYS A 308 26.03 -6.70 -1.91
N ALA A 309 26.87 -7.15 -2.86
CA ALA A 309 26.47 -7.37 -4.24
C ALA A 309 25.35 -8.44 -4.37
N LEU A 310 25.48 -9.59 -3.69
CA LEU A 310 24.42 -10.62 -3.69
C LEU A 310 23.07 -10.09 -3.19
N TYR A 311 23.05 -9.34 -2.06
CA TYR A 311 21.82 -8.73 -1.55
C TYR A 311 21.23 -7.66 -2.50
N ARG A 312 22.08 -6.90 -3.18
CA ARG A 312 21.66 -5.93 -4.20
C ARG A 312 21.08 -6.61 -5.45
N ASP A 313 21.64 -7.74 -5.84
CA ASP A 313 21.26 -8.44 -7.06
C ASP A 313 20.02 -9.33 -6.83
N GLU A 314 19.81 -9.85 -5.61
CA GLU A 314 18.54 -10.43 -5.17
C GLU A 314 17.43 -9.37 -5.06
N GLY A 315 17.74 -8.20 -4.47
CA GLY A 315 16.81 -7.06 -4.47
C GLY A 315 16.48 -6.55 -5.88
N ASN A 316 17.40 -6.68 -6.86
CA ASN A 316 17.12 -6.42 -8.27
C ASN A 316 16.13 -7.43 -8.87
N ARG A 317 16.17 -8.70 -8.45
CA ARG A 317 15.23 -9.74 -8.90
C ARG A 317 13.81 -9.47 -8.41
N GLU A 318 13.65 -9.24 -7.12
CA GLU A 318 12.36 -8.84 -6.52
C GLU A 318 11.77 -7.59 -7.20
N ILE A 319 12.61 -6.61 -7.56
CA ILE A 319 12.18 -5.44 -8.35
C ILE A 319 11.65 -5.85 -9.74
N GLN A 320 12.37 -6.71 -10.47
CA GLN A 320 11.98 -7.14 -11.82
C GLN A 320 10.71 -8.00 -11.81
N ASP A 321 10.56 -8.87 -10.81
CA ASP A 321 9.35 -9.65 -10.60
C ASP A 321 8.18 -8.72 -10.21
N GLY A 322 8.39 -7.73 -9.33
CA GLY A 322 7.41 -6.70 -8.99
C GLY A 322 6.94 -5.90 -10.20
N ASP A 323 7.84 -5.47 -11.07
CA ASP A 323 7.53 -4.80 -12.34
C ASP A 323 6.75 -5.69 -13.31
N SER A 324 7.08 -6.99 -13.37
CA SER A 324 6.36 -7.99 -14.16
C SER A 324 4.92 -8.14 -13.68
N GLN A 325 4.72 -8.35 -12.37
CA GLN A 325 3.38 -8.45 -11.76
C GLN A 325 2.57 -7.16 -11.91
N LYS A 326 3.21 -5.98 -11.78
CA LYS A 326 2.59 -4.67 -12.02
C LYS A 326 2.17 -4.49 -13.47
N SER A 327 2.97 -4.98 -14.43
CA SER A 327 2.64 -4.99 -15.85
C SER A 327 1.47 -5.93 -16.16
N LEU A 328 1.46 -7.13 -15.57
CA LEU A 328 0.33 -8.07 -15.65
C LEU A 328 -0.93 -7.49 -15.02
N ALA A 329 -0.83 -6.75 -13.91
CA ALA A 329 -1.93 -6.03 -13.30
C ALA A 329 -2.50 -4.95 -14.25
N ILE A 330 -1.66 -4.13 -14.88
CA ILE A 330 -2.12 -3.11 -15.84
C ILE A 330 -2.83 -3.77 -17.03
N VAL A 331 -2.26 -4.82 -17.63
CA VAL A 331 -2.87 -5.51 -18.78
C VAL A 331 -4.19 -6.21 -18.40
N SER A 332 -4.23 -6.94 -17.28
CA SER A 332 -5.45 -7.61 -16.82
C SER A 332 -6.54 -6.62 -16.41
N GLY A 333 -6.18 -5.49 -15.79
CA GLY A 333 -7.10 -4.39 -15.48
C GLY A 333 -7.74 -3.77 -16.74
N VAL A 334 -6.95 -3.51 -17.78
CA VAL A 334 -7.46 -3.01 -19.08
C VAL A 334 -8.38 -4.03 -19.75
N VAL A 335 -8.00 -5.30 -19.82
CA VAL A 335 -8.84 -6.38 -20.38
C VAL A 335 -10.16 -6.51 -19.61
N THR A 336 -10.11 -6.43 -18.28
CA THR A 336 -11.29 -6.47 -17.40
C THR A 336 -12.21 -5.27 -17.63
N GLY A 337 -11.65 -4.06 -17.77
CA GLY A 337 -12.43 -2.86 -18.08
C GLY A 337 -13.15 -2.93 -19.43
N VAL A 338 -12.48 -3.47 -20.46
CA VAL A 338 -13.10 -3.72 -21.77
C VAL A 338 -14.19 -4.79 -21.68
N ALA A 339 -13.95 -5.88 -20.95
CA ALA A 339 -14.96 -6.93 -20.72
C ALA A 339 -16.19 -6.43 -19.95
N ALA A 340 -15.99 -5.56 -18.94
CA ALA A 340 -17.08 -4.91 -18.22
C ALA A 340 -17.91 -4.02 -19.14
N GLY A 341 -17.26 -3.16 -19.95
CA GLY A 341 -17.93 -2.32 -20.93
C GLY A 341 -18.72 -3.12 -21.97
N ALA A 342 -18.14 -4.20 -22.49
CA ALA A 342 -18.82 -5.12 -23.41
C ALA A 342 -20.02 -5.84 -22.75
N THR A 343 -19.91 -6.21 -21.47
CA THR A 343 -21.00 -6.81 -20.69
C THR A 343 -22.17 -5.85 -20.52
N VAL A 344 -21.89 -4.60 -20.14
CA VAL A 344 -22.91 -3.54 -20.00
C VAL A 344 -23.58 -3.23 -21.35
N LEU A 345 -22.80 -3.09 -22.42
CA LEU A 345 -23.34 -2.88 -23.77
C LEU A 345 -24.23 -4.06 -24.22
N THR A 346 -23.80 -5.30 -23.97
CA THR A 346 -24.57 -6.51 -24.27
C THR A 346 -25.90 -6.54 -23.51
N TYR A 347 -25.90 -6.19 -22.22
CA TYR A 347 -27.11 -6.07 -21.41
C TYR A 347 -28.09 -5.03 -21.97
N ILE A 348 -27.60 -3.84 -22.34
CA ILE A 348 -28.41 -2.76 -22.92
C ILE A 348 -29.01 -3.18 -24.28
N LEU A 349 -28.22 -3.83 -25.15
CA LEU A 349 -28.69 -4.28 -26.46
C LEU A 349 -29.75 -5.40 -26.35
N LEU A 350 -29.62 -6.30 -25.37
CA LEU A 350 -30.61 -7.36 -25.13
C LEU A 350 -31.92 -6.79 -24.54
N ARG A 351 -31.84 -5.90 -23.54
CA ARG A 351 -33.00 -5.10 -23.05
C ARG A 351 -33.77 -4.39 -24.18
N LYS A 352 -33.04 -3.82 -25.14
CA LYS A 352 -33.61 -3.12 -26.32
C LYS A 352 -34.23 -4.07 -27.37
N LYS A 353 -33.96 -5.38 -27.28
CA LYS A 353 -34.50 -6.41 -28.20
C LYS A 353 -35.80 -7.06 -27.68
N GLU A 354 -35.98 -7.11 -26.36
CA GLU A 354 -37.20 -7.61 -25.72
C GLU A 354 -38.35 -6.58 -25.76
N THR A 355 -38.03 -5.29 -25.90
CA THR A 355 -38.99 -4.19 -26.05
C THR A 355 -39.60 -4.11 -27.46
N LYS A 356 -40.28 -5.19 -27.89
CA LYS A 356 -41.24 -5.12 -29.01
C LYS A 356 -42.59 -4.63 -28.49
N PRO A 357 -43.34 -3.79 -29.24
CA PRO A 357 -44.66 -3.33 -28.82
C PRO A 357 -45.63 -4.52 -28.76
N ALA A 358 -46.45 -4.56 -27.71
CA ALA A 358 -47.57 -5.50 -27.65
C ALA A 358 -48.55 -5.22 -28.80
N VAL A 359 -48.99 -6.26 -29.49
CA VAL A 359 -50.04 -6.13 -30.51
C VAL A 359 -51.31 -5.65 -29.83
N ALA A 360 -51.77 -4.45 -30.18
CA ALA A 360 -52.95 -3.86 -29.59
C ALA A 360 -54.19 -4.70 -29.88
N PHE A 361 -54.86 -5.19 -28.83
CA PHE A 361 -56.15 -5.86 -28.93
C PHE A 361 -57.22 -4.83 -29.30
N ILE A 362 -57.44 -4.62 -30.60
CA ILE A 362 -58.55 -3.79 -31.08
C ILE A 362 -59.85 -4.59 -30.89
N GLY A 363 -60.54 -4.33 -29.78
CA GLY A 363 -61.87 -4.87 -29.54
C GLY A 363 -62.86 -4.34 -30.58
N ALA A 364 -63.52 -5.23 -31.31
CA ALA A 364 -64.52 -4.83 -32.31
C ALA A 364 -65.84 -4.41 -31.61
N PRO A 365 -66.36 -3.20 -31.86
CA PRO A 365 -67.67 -2.81 -31.35
C PRO A 365 -68.78 -3.41 -32.22
N THR A 366 -69.65 -4.22 -31.62
CA THR A 366 -70.90 -4.69 -32.25
C THR A 366 -72.02 -3.67 -32.04
N LEU A 367 -72.43 -2.98 -33.10
CA LEU A 367 -73.75 -2.34 -33.27
C LEU A 367 -74.01 -2.22 -34.79
N GLY A 368 -75.26 -2.35 -35.24
CA GLY A 368 -75.56 -2.52 -36.67
C GLY A 368 -76.75 -1.71 -37.18
N GLY A 369 -76.93 -1.75 -38.51
CA GLY A 369 -78.01 -1.10 -39.24
C GLY A 369 -77.63 0.26 -39.85
N GLY A 370 -78.07 0.52 -41.08
CA GLY A 370 -77.90 1.82 -41.75
C GLY A 370 -77.32 1.74 -43.16
N VAL A 371 -78.18 1.52 -44.17
CA VAL A 371 -77.83 1.58 -45.60
C VAL A 371 -77.79 3.04 -46.07
N THR A 372 -76.81 3.45 -46.89
CA THR A 372 -76.98 4.32 -48.10
C THR A 372 -75.69 4.55 -48.90
N PHE A 373 -75.80 5.22 -50.04
CA PHE A 373 -74.84 5.29 -51.16
C PHE A 373 -74.34 6.73 -51.42
N SER A 374 -73.27 6.84 -52.24
CA SER A 374 -72.96 7.95 -53.17
C SER A 374 -72.44 9.34 -52.68
N LEU A 375 -71.14 9.53 -52.95
CA LEU A 375 -70.58 10.51 -53.93
C LEU A 375 -70.54 12.03 -53.60
N VAL A 376 -69.76 12.75 -54.42
CA VAL A 376 -69.41 14.21 -54.38
C VAL A 376 -68.42 14.58 -53.24
N GLY A 377 -67.38 15.40 -53.47
CA GLY A 377 -66.80 15.91 -54.73
C GLY A 377 -66.02 17.22 -54.55
N GLN A 378 -64.75 17.24 -55.00
CA GLN A 378 -63.85 18.39 -55.26
C GLN A 378 -63.78 19.58 -54.27
N PHE A 379 -62.56 19.87 -53.83
CA PHE A 379 -61.72 20.87 -54.53
C PHE A 379 -60.28 20.35 -54.68
#